data_AF-A8I0W3-F1
#
_entry.id   AF-A8I0W3-F1
#
_cell.length_a   1.000
_cell.length_b   1.000
_cell.length_c   1.000
_cell.angle_alpha   90.00
_cell.angle_beta   90.00
_cell.angle_gamma   90.00
#
_symmetry.space_group_name_H-M   'P 1'
#
loop_
_entity.id
_entity.type
_entity.pdbx_description
1 polymer ?
#
loop_
_entity_poly.entity_id
_entity_poly.type
_entity_poly.pdbx_seq_one_letter_code
_entity_poly.pdbx_strand_id
1 'polypeptide(L)'
;MRGLLFSCLLLAVLLLSAAVVHAQPALTTNRKSPSPKPSPKPSPPKPPSPPSPKPPPKPRPSPKKKSPKPKKSPPPPAFVRAKNGIRLVDGAGPRGRLEVSSTDGWVSGLYDGSVAWRPLCDSGVFDDYTAQTMCEMLDYKYGRKYYTAKVAYPNSYNKSEYASQDPLDYLSCYSNSPDGARRMLHAGSSASHTLNTAGAAAMGEEEGAHRELRGGGHARKLTAPLRGDVNTPPESPYSCAFRLGECTYDGPLVGIECSMTEFPPAPPPPPSPPNPPPAPPPKSGKIRLIGGSYMPGDIEPNLCNAGSDVWPDCQGFGRVEVQVPDAGGNLIWAPLCPAFDGDESFVADVACKQAFDWPDKPKPSFFVSGNPLLPGWTIPTSPVTNAAYFNPAAYTGWASIVGGDVTTALSLQELDLQVTTEPCPTGYMFAVYCQISM
;
A
#
# COMPACT_ATOMS: atom_id res chain seq x y z
N MET A 1 44.05 6.05 48.44
CA MET A 1 43.10 5.09 49.04
C MET A 1 41.71 5.72 49.25
N ARG A 2 41.07 6.23 48.18
CA ARG A 2 39.68 6.77 48.23
C ARG A 2 38.79 6.24 47.09
N GLY A 3 39.31 5.37 46.21
CA GLY A 3 38.60 4.87 45.04
C GLY A 3 37.90 3.51 45.20
N LEU A 4 38.04 2.82 46.34
CA LEU A 4 37.49 1.47 46.55
C LEU A 4 36.18 1.44 47.35
N LEU A 5 35.78 2.55 47.98
CA LEU A 5 34.54 2.60 48.78
C LEU A 5 33.29 2.93 47.94
N PHE A 6 33.44 3.51 46.76
CA PHE A 6 32.30 3.84 45.89
C PHE A 6 31.78 2.64 45.07
N SER A 7 32.61 1.64 44.80
CA SER A 7 32.20 0.49 43.98
C SER A 7 31.36 -0.54 44.74
N CYS A 8 31.49 -0.63 46.07
CA CYS A 8 30.66 -1.53 46.88
C CYS A 8 29.28 -0.94 47.21
N LEU A 9 29.11 0.39 47.21
CA LEU A 9 27.82 1.00 47.53
C LEU A 9 26.83 0.91 46.35
N LEU A 10 27.31 0.91 45.10
CA LEU A 10 26.44 0.80 43.92
C LEU A 10 25.85 -0.61 43.74
N LEU A 11 26.56 -1.66 44.15
CA LEU A 11 26.05 -3.04 44.06
C LEU A 11 24.98 -3.36 45.13
N ALA A 12 24.97 -2.65 46.26
CA ALA A 12 23.97 -2.84 47.31
C ALA A 12 22.61 -2.19 46.97
N VAL A 13 22.61 -1.12 46.14
CA VAL A 13 21.37 -0.42 45.74
C VAL A 13 20.62 -1.17 44.62
N LEU A 14 21.32 -1.93 43.78
CA LEU A 14 20.73 -2.72 42.69
C LEU A 14 20.03 -4.02 43.13
N LEU A 15 20.18 -4.44 44.39
CA LEU A 15 19.56 -5.68 44.91
C LEU A 15 18.27 -5.47 45.71
N LEU A 16 17.76 -4.24 45.85
CA LEU A 16 16.54 -3.95 46.65
C LEU A 16 15.26 -3.67 45.84
N SER A 17 15.25 -3.82 44.51
CA SER A 17 14.12 -3.39 43.67
C SER A 17 13.03 -4.45 43.41
N ALA A 18 13.09 -5.63 44.04
CA ALA A 18 12.16 -6.72 43.75
C ALA A 18 11.26 -7.07 44.94
N ALA A 19 10.26 -6.22 45.25
CA ALA A 19 9.01 -6.63 45.89
C ALA A 19 8.07 -5.43 46.12
N VAL A 20 7.22 -5.11 45.14
CA VAL A 20 5.97 -4.39 45.41
C VAL A 20 4.85 -5.05 44.62
N VAL A 21 4.25 -6.09 45.22
CA VAL A 21 2.97 -6.65 44.79
C VAL A 21 1.88 -5.73 45.33
N HIS A 22 1.30 -4.88 44.48
CA HIS A 22 0.12 -4.10 44.81
C HIS A 22 -1.13 -4.96 44.67
N ALA A 23 -1.75 -5.29 45.80
CA ALA A 23 -3.11 -5.82 45.88
C ALA A 23 -4.11 -4.68 45.64
N GLN A 24 -5.00 -4.84 44.65
CA GLN A 24 -6.16 -3.96 44.46
C GLN A 24 -7.39 -4.53 45.18
N PRO A 25 -8.22 -3.69 45.82
CA PRO A 25 -9.46 -4.12 46.47
C PRO A 25 -10.57 -4.35 45.43
N ALA A 26 -11.26 -5.48 45.58
CA ALA A 26 -12.45 -5.82 44.81
C ALA A 26 -13.63 -4.90 45.19
N LEU A 27 -14.08 -4.07 44.24
CA LEU A 27 -15.32 -3.31 44.32
C LEU A 27 -16.47 -4.17 43.78
N THR A 28 -17.33 -4.62 44.67
CA THR A 28 -18.57 -5.36 44.38
C THR A 28 -19.70 -4.38 44.03
N THR A 29 -19.95 -4.14 42.74
CA THR A 29 -21.19 -3.47 42.31
C THR A 29 -22.22 -4.50 41.85
N ASN A 30 -23.17 -4.74 42.75
CA ASN A 30 -24.33 -5.59 42.58
C ASN A 30 -25.34 -4.89 41.63
N ARG A 31 -25.34 -5.22 40.33
CA ARG A 31 -26.31 -4.70 39.36
C ARG A 31 -27.27 -5.81 38.91
N LYS A 32 -28.49 -5.70 39.41
CA LYS A 32 -29.65 -6.55 39.18
C LYS A 32 -29.95 -6.66 37.68
N SER A 33 -29.84 -7.87 37.14
CA SER A 33 -30.12 -8.20 35.74
C SER A 33 -31.64 -8.18 35.48
N PRO A 34 -32.14 -7.53 34.41
CA PRO A 34 -33.55 -7.62 34.03
C PRO A 34 -33.83 -8.97 33.35
N SER A 35 -34.96 -9.59 33.73
CA SER A 35 -35.42 -10.89 33.24
C SER A 35 -35.53 -10.94 31.71
N PRO A 36 -35.13 -12.07 31.07
CA PRO A 36 -35.29 -12.26 29.64
C PRO A 36 -36.76 -12.43 29.25
N LYS A 37 -37.14 -11.76 28.16
CA LYS A 37 -38.45 -11.85 27.51
C LYS A 37 -38.62 -13.25 26.87
N PRO A 38 -39.78 -13.92 26.97
CA PRO A 38 -39.97 -15.25 26.41
C PRO A 38 -39.85 -15.23 24.88
N SER A 39 -39.04 -16.14 24.34
CA SER A 39 -38.93 -16.37 22.90
C SER A 39 -40.21 -17.04 22.36
N PRO A 40 -40.67 -16.67 21.15
CA PRO A 40 -41.84 -17.29 20.52
C PRO A 40 -41.55 -18.74 20.14
N LYS A 41 -42.55 -19.59 20.39
CA LYS A 41 -42.54 -21.04 20.19
C LYS A 41 -42.36 -21.37 18.70
N PRO A 42 -41.47 -22.31 18.32
CA PRO A 42 -41.30 -22.73 16.93
C PRO A 42 -42.58 -23.35 16.38
N SER A 43 -42.96 -22.96 15.16
CA SER A 43 -44.04 -23.59 14.42
C SER A 43 -43.68 -25.04 14.04
N PRO A 44 -44.64 -25.97 14.06
CA PRO A 44 -44.38 -27.37 13.76
C PRO A 44 -43.91 -27.57 12.30
N PRO A 45 -43.02 -28.54 12.04
CA PRO A 45 -42.51 -28.82 10.71
C PRO A 45 -43.62 -29.33 9.78
N LYS A 46 -43.59 -28.85 8.53
CA LYS A 46 -44.48 -29.31 7.46
C LYS A 46 -44.29 -30.82 7.18
N PRO A 47 -45.36 -31.58 6.94
CA PRO A 47 -45.28 -32.99 6.58
C PRO A 47 -44.47 -33.21 5.29
N PRO A 48 -43.68 -34.28 5.20
CA PRO A 48 -42.96 -34.64 3.98
C PRO A 48 -43.94 -35.02 2.87
N SER A 49 -43.70 -34.48 1.67
CA SER A 49 -44.45 -34.83 0.47
C SER A 49 -44.17 -36.29 0.05
N PRO A 50 -45.19 -36.99 -0.49
CA PRO A 50 -45.06 -38.40 -0.88
C PRO A 50 -44.07 -38.58 -2.05
N PRO A 51 -43.33 -39.70 -2.08
CA PRO A 51 -42.36 -39.98 -3.14
C PRO A 51 -43.05 -40.22 -4.48
N SER A 52 -42.54 -39.56 -5.52
CA SER A 52 -42.97 -39.80 -6.91
C SER A 52 -42.58 -41.22 -7.37
N PRO A 53 -43.44 -41.87 -8.18
CA PRO A 53 -43.23 -43.24 -8.64
C PRO A 53 -42.01 -43.37 -9.55
N LYS A 54 -41.24 -44.43 -9.29
CA LYS A 54 -40.00 -44.80 -9.96
C LYS A 54 -40.28 -45.26 -11.40
N PRO A 55 -39.66 -44.69 -12.44
CA PRO A 55 -39.83 -45.18 -13.80
C PRO A 55 -39.19 -46.58 -13.98
N PRO A 56 -39.73 -47.39 -14.91
CA PRO A 56 -39.32 -48.78 -15.09
C PRO A 56 -37.89 -48.91 -15.63
N PRO A 57 -37.18 -50.01 -15.28
CA PRO A 57 -35.80 -50.21 -15.66
C PRO A 57 -35.64 -50.42 -17.17
N LYS A 58 -34.75 -49.62 -17.77
CA LYS A 58 -34.32 -49.80 -19.17
C LYS A 58 -33.50 -51.11 -19.32
N PRO A 59 -33.62 -51.81 -20.46
CA PRO A 59 -32.92 -53.07 -20.71
C PRO A 59 -31.40 -52.91 -20.67
N ARG A 60 -30.73 -53.90 -20.08
CA ARG A 60 -29.28 -54.02 -19.90
C ARG A 60 -28.60 -54.28 -21.26
N PRO A 61 -27.70 -53.42 -21.75
CA PRO A 61 -26.90 -53.71 -22.94
C PRO A 61 -25.76 -54.67 -22.61
N SER A 62 -25.53 -55.61 -23.53
CA SER A 62 -24.50 -56.64 -23.49
C SER A 62 -23.06 -56.08 -23.35
N PRO A 63 -22.12 -56.82 -22.75
CA PRO A 63 -20.77 -56.33 -22.47
C PRO A 63 -19.94 -56.24 -23.77
N LYS A 64 -19.67 -55.01 -24.23
CA LYS A 64 -18.66 -54.75 -25.25
C LYS A 64 -17.27 -54.67 -24.61
N LYS A 65 -16.31 -55.39 -25.22
CA LYS A 65 -14.86 -55.39 -24.95
C LYS A 65 -14.34 -53.98 -24.63
N LYS A 66 -13.72 -53.83 -23.46
CA LYS A 66 -13.02 -52.60 -23.03
C LYS A 66 -11.82 -52.35 -23.96
N SER A 67 -11.96 -51.38 -24.84
CA SER A 67 -10.81 -50.72 -25.48
C SER A 67 -10.11 -49.81 -24.46
N PRO A 68 -8.78 -49.66 -24.52
CA PRO A 68 -8.02 -48.82 -23.59
C PRO A 68 -8.57 -47.39 -23.61
N LYS A 69 -8.86 -46.87 -22.41
CA LYS A 69 -9.41 -45.53 -22.19
C LYS A 69 -8.42 -44.50 -22.75
N PRO A 70 -8.80 -43.64 -23.70
CA PRO A 70 -7.93 -42.58 -24.17
C PRO A 70 -7.50 -41.72 -22.98
N LYS A 71 -6.19 -41.47 -22.82
CA LYS A 71 -5.70 -40.44 -21.89
C LYS A 71 -6.47 -39.16 -22.22
N LYS A 72 -7.21 -38.62 -21.25
CA LYS A 72 -7.91 -37.33 -21.40
C LYS A 72 -6.85 -36.32 -21.87
N SER A 73 -7.03 -35.79 -23.07
CA SER A 73 -6.26 -34.64 -23.55
C SER A 73 -6.34 -33.55 -22.47
N PRO A 74 -5.23 -32.85 -22.16
CA PRO A 74 -5.28 -31.70 -21.28
C PRO A 74 -6.36 -30.73 -21.78
N PRO A 75 -7.14 -30.11 -20.88
CA PRO A 75 -8.16 -29.15 -21.29
C PRO A 75 -7.48 -28.08 -22.15
N PRO A 76 -8.10 -27.65 -23.27
CA PRO A 76 -7.54 -26.59 -24.10
C PRO A 76 -7.21 -25.38 -23.22
N PRO A 77 -6.08 -24.71 -23.46
CA PRO A 77 -5.66 -23.55 -22.66
C PRO A 77 -6.82 -22.54 -22.63
N ALA A 78 -7.11 -22.03 -21.43
CA ALA A 78 -8.13 -21.01 -21.25
C ALA A 78 -7.88 -19.88 -22.25
N PHE A 79 -8.94 -19.43 -22.94
CA PHE A 79 -8.85 -18.41 -23.98
C PHE A 79 -8.31 -17.11 -23.38
N VAL A 80 -7.02 -16.84 -23.57
CA VAL A 80 -6.38 -15.59 -23.13
C VAL A 80 -6.82 -14.50 -24.10
N ARG A 81 -7.69 -13.60 -23.63
CA ARG A 81 -8.05 -12.41 -24.40
C ARG A 81 -7.00 -11.34 -24.10
N ALA A 82 -6.24 -10.95 -25.13
CA ALA A 82 -5.24 -9.89 -25.06
C ALA A 82 -5.52 -8.84 -26.15
N LYS A 83 -5.51 -7.55 -25.78
CA LYS A 83 -5.65 -6.42 -26.71
C LYS A 83 -5.05 -5.18 -26.06
N ASN A 84 -4.51 -4.25 -26.84
CA ASN A 84 -4.03 -2.95 -26.36
C ASN A 84 -3.08 -3.06 -25.15
N GLY A 85 -2.16 -4.02 -25.21
CA GLY A 85 -1.19 -4.25 -24.14
C GLY A 85 -1.75 -4.78 -22.82
N ILE A 86 -3.01 -5.21 -22.76
CA ILE A 86 -3.64 -5.78 -21.56
C ILE A 86 -4.25 -7.15 -21.85
N ARG A 87 -4.33 -8.02 -20.83
CA ARG A 87 -4.95 -9.35 -20.95
C ARG A 87 -5.62 -9.82 -19.66
N LEU A 88 -6.53 -10.78 -19.81
CA LEU A 88 -7.14 -11.50 -18.69
C LEU A 88 -6.62 -12.94 -18.62
N VAL A 89 -6.14 -13.35 -17.45
CA VAL A 89 -5.63 -14.71 -17.19
C VAL A 89 -6.31 -15.36 -15.97
N ASP A 90 -6.21 -16.68 -15.85
CA ASP A 90 -6.72 -17.50 -14.74
C ASP A 90 -8.22 -17.40 -14.37
N GLY A 91 -9.00 -16.65 -15.14
CA GLY A 91 -10.44 -16.55 -15.00
C GLY A 91 -11.23 -17.38 -16.03
N ALA A 92 -12.43 -16.91 -16.35
CA ALA A 92 -13.33 -17.56 -17.29
C ALA A 92 -14.13 -16.51 -18.07
N GLY A 93 -14.15 -16.62 -19.40
CA GLY A 93 -14.85 -15.68 -20.26
C GLY A 93 -14.31 -14.25 -20.10
N PRO A 94 -15.16 -13.26 -19.81
CA PRO A 94 -14.73 -11.87 -19.66
C PRO A 94 -14.28 -11.53 -18.23
N ARG A 95 -13.91 -12.53 -17.42
CA ARG A 95 -13.44 -12.38 -16.05
C ARG A 95 -12.04 -12.95 -15.95
N GLY A 96 -11.15 -12.28 -15.23
CA GLY A 96 -9.82 -12.82 -14.93
C GLY A 96 -8.93 -11.84 -14.18
N ARG A 97 -7.73 -12.31 -13.87
CA ARG A 97 -6.65 -11.47 -13.35
C ARG A 97 -6.17 -10.58 -14.48
N LEU A 98 -6.05 -9.30 -14.17
CA LEU A 98 -5.54 -8.31 -15.10
C LEU A 98 -4.01 -8.40 -15.14
N GLU A 99 -3.48 -8.55 -16.36
CA GLU A 99 -2.05 -8.38 -16.63
C GLU A 99 -1.86 -7.32 -17.70
N VAL A 100 -0.82 -6.52 -17.55
CA VAL A 100 -0.40 -5.50 -18.51
C VAL A 100 0.95 -5.89 -19.10
N SER A 101 1.16 -5.50 -20.34
CA SER A 101 2.42 -5.73 -21.04
C SER A 101 3.23 -4.45 -21.14
N SER A 102 4.55 -4.58 -21.14
CA SER A 102 5.48 -3.48 -21.38
C SER A 102 6.69 -3.98 -22.14
N THR A 103 7.35 -3.07 -22.84
CA THR A 103 8.63 -3.28 -23.54
C THR A 103 9.82 -2.70 -22.78
N ASP A 104 9.60 -2.11 -21.61
CA ASP A 104 10.65 -1.55 -20.75
C ASP A 104 11.57 -2.68 -20.25
N GLY A 105 12.89 -2.54 -20.38
CA GLY A 105 13.84 -3.60 -20.06
C GLY A 105 13.82 -4.03 -18.59
N TRP A 106 13.48 -3.12 -17.67
CA TRP A 106 13.34 -3.46 -16.26
C TRP A 106 12.12 -4.35 -15.99
N VAL A 107 11.08 -4.27 -16.83
CA VAL A 107 9.92 -5.16 -16.77
C VAL A 107 10.27 -6.52 -17.38
N SER A 108 11.03 -6.57 -18.48
CA SER A 108 11.35 -7.84 -19.15
C SER A 108 12.46 -8.64 -18.47
N GLY A 109 13.39 -7.98 -17.76
CA GLY A 109 14.54 -8.60 -17.11
C GLY A 109 15.55 -9.21 -18.07
N LEU A 110 15.35 -9.06 -19.39
CA LEU A 110 16.16 -9.70 -20.43
C LEU A 110 16.77 -8.64 -21.36
N TYR A 111 15.94 -7.87 -22.09
CA TYR A 111 16.38 -6.84 -23.06
C TYR A 111 15.30 -5.76 -23.27
N ASP A 112 15.71 -4.52 -23.50
CA ASP A 112 14.82 -3.44 -23.95
C ASP A 112 14.12 -3.84 -25.27
N GLY A 113 12.82 -3.54 -25.37
CA GLY A 113 12.00 -3.86 -26.55
C GLY A 113 11.32 -5.23 -26.50
N SER A 114 11.69 -6.11 -25.55
CA SER A 114 11.01 -7.39 -25.37
C SER A 114 9.70 -7.20 -24.60
N VAL A 115 8.59 -7.70 -25.14
CA VAL A 115 7.27 -7.64 -24.48
C VAL A 115 7.23 -8.59 -23.28
N ALA A 116 7.03 -8.05 -22.09
CA ALA A 116 6.83 -8.81 -20.86
C ALA A 116 5.48 -8.49 -20.23
N TRP A 117 4.84 -9.50 -19.62
CA TRP A 117 3.53 -9.40 -19.00
C TRP A 117 3.63 -9.48 -17.48
N ARG A 118 2.92 -8.58 -16.78
CA ARG A 118 2.92 -8.48 -15.33
C ARG A 118 1.51 -8.35 -14.78
N PRO A 119 1.19 -9.01 -13.66
CA PRO A 119 -0.03 -8.71 -12.93
C PRO A 119 0.06 -7.37 -12.20
N LEU A 120 -1.10 -6.82 -11.84
CA LEU A 120 -1.22 -5.61 -11.02
C LEU A 120 -1.59 -5.96 -9.58
N CYS A 121 -1.01 -5.24 -8.62
CA CYS A 121 -1.36 -5.26 -7.21
C CYS A 121 -2.72 -4.61 -6.98
N ASP A 122 -3.54 -5.23 -6.14
CA ASP A 122 -4.75 -4.59 -5.63
C ASP A 122 -4.40 -3.77 -4.38
N SER A 123 -3.71 -2.65 -4.58
CA SER A 123 -3.23 -1.73 -3.52
C SER A 123 -4.31 -0.79 -2.97
N GLY A 124 -5.58 -1.01 -3.32
CA GLY A 124 -6.69 -0.10 -3.02
C GLY A 124 -6.79 1.10 -3.97
N VAL A 125 -5.71 1.49 -4.65
CA VAL A 125 -5.75 2.58 -5.65
C VAL A 125 -6.50 2.16 -6.93
N PHE A 126 -6.49 0.86 -7.25
CA PHE A 126 -7.23 0.33 -8.39
C PHE A 126 -8.72 0.25 -8.06
N ASP A 127 -9.54 1.03 -8.76
CA ASP A 127 -10.98 1.16 -8.55
C ASP A 127 -11.83 0.68 -9.75
N ASP A 128 -13.16 0.80 -9.65
CA ASP A 128 -14.08 0.42 -10.73
C ASP A 128 -13.94 1.31 -11.98
N TYR A 129 -13.47 2.56 -11.83
CA TYR A 129 -13.21 3.45 -12.98
C TYR A 129 -11.99 2.98 -13.79
N THR A 130 -10.94 2.56 -13.08
CA THR A 130 -9.76 1.94 -13.69
C THR A 130 -10.14 0.61 -14.33
N ALA A 131 -10.95 -0.22 -13.66
CA ALA A 131 -11.49 -1.46 -14.24
C ALA A 131 -12.31 -1.22 -15.51
N GLN A 132 -13.15 -0.18 -15.53
CA GLN A 132 -13.91 0.26 -16.70
C GLN A 132 -12.98 0.58 -17.87
N THR A 133 -11.94 1.37 -17.63
CA THR A 133 -10.94 1.73 -18.65
C THR A 133 -10.25 0.49 -19.22
N MET A 134 -9.84 -0.46 -18.37
CA MET A 134 -9.23 -1.71 -18.81
C MET A 134 -10.19 -2.56 -19.64
N CYS A 135 -11.46 -2.61 -19.27
CA CYS A 135 -12.44 -3.35 -20.05
C CYS A 135 -12.70 -2.70 -21.42
N GLU A 136 -12.72 -1.37 -21.52
CA GLU A 136 -12.82 -0.65 -22.79
C GLU A 136 -11.62 -0.93 -23.71
N MET A 137 -10.41 -1.00 -23.16
CA MET A 137 -9.22 -1.41 -23.90
C MET A 137 -9.30 -2.87 -24.41
N LEU A 138 -10.15 -3.72 -23.82
CA LEU A 138 -10.47 -5.09 -24.29
C LEU A 138 -11.72 -5.15 -25.20
N ASP A 139 -12.20 -4.00 -25.69
CA ASP A 139 -13.44 -3.79 -26.46
C ASP A 139 -14.74 -4.10 -25.71
N TYR A 140 -14.76 -4.04 -24.38
CA TYR A 140 -16.01 -4.14 -23.62
C TYR A 140 -16.58 -2.76 -23.32
N LYS A 141 -17.89 -2.69 -23.12
CA LYS A 141 -18.57 -1.43 -22.80
C LYS A 141 -18.61 -1.13 -21.30
N TYR A 142 -18.53 -2.17 -20.47
CA TYR A 142 -18.60 -2.05 -19.01
C TYR A 142 -17.49 -2.86 -18.36
N GLY A 143 -16.89 -2.33 -17.29
CA GLY A 143 -15.91 -2.99 -16.45
C GLY A 143 -16.13 -2.68 -14.98
N ARG A 144 -15.81 -3.66 -14.12
CA ARG A 144 -15.78 -3.50 -12.66
C ARG A 144 -14.71 -4.41 -12.06
N LYS A 145 -14.29 -4.10 -10.83
CA LYS A 145 -13.44 -5.01 -10.05
C LYS A 145 -14.15 -6.33 -9.84
N TYR A 146 -13.37 -7.41 -9.91
CA TYR A 146 -13.85 -8.76 -9.74
C TYR A 146 -12.91 -9.53 -8.83
N TYR A 147 -13.40 -9.89 -7.66
CA TYR A 147 -12.61 -10.58 -6.67
C TYR A 147 -13.04 -12.04 -6.54
N THR A 148 -12.10 -12.95 -6.75
CA THR A 148 -12.19 -14.34 -6.30
C THR A 148 -10.82 -14.79 -5.81
N ALA A 149 -10.79 -15.74 -4.88
CA ALA A 149 -9.54 -16.29 -4.37
C ALA A 149 -8.62 -16.78 -5.51
N LYS A 150 -9.18 -17.43 -6.53
CA LYS A 150 -8.43 -17.93 -7.69
C LYS A 150 -7.78 -16.82 -8.52
N VAL A 151 -8.46 -15.68 -8.66
CA VAL A 151 -7.98 -14.56 -9.48
C VAL A 151 -6.97 -13.72 -8.70
N ALA A 152 -7.28 -13.42 -7.43
CA ALA A 152 -6.47 -12.54 -6.59
C ALA A 152 -5.24 -13.23 -5.97
N TYR A 153 -5.30 -14.55 -5.74
CA TYR A 153 -4.21 -15.34 -5.15
C TYR A 153 -3.90 -16.51 -6.09
N PRO A 154 -2.99 -16.33 -7.07
CA PRO A 154 -2.63 -17.39 -7.99
C PRO A 154 -2.08 -18.59 -7.20
N ASN A 155 -2.49 -19.79 -7.59
CA ASN A 155 -2.00 -21.01 -6.95
C ASN A 155 -0.46 -21.06 -7.07
N SER A 156 0.20 -21.29 -5.95
CA SER A 156 1.66 -21.27 -5.75
C SER A 156 2.49 -22.21 -6.65
N TYR A 157 1.85 -23.01 -7.50
CA TYR A 157 2.50 -24.04 -8.32
C TYR A 157 3.39 -23.48 -9.44
N ASN A 158 3.23 -22.21 -9.85
CA ASN A 158 4.09 -21.57 -10.87
C ASN A 158 5.04 -20.50 -10.28
N LYS A 159 5.31 -20.53 -8.97
CA LYS A 159 6.18 -19.53 -8.34
C LYS A 159 7.56 -19.43 -8.97
N SER A 160 8.19 -20.54 -9.37
CA SER A 160 9.57 -20.51 -9.87
C SER A 160 9.75 -19.76 -11.19
N GLU A 161 8.70 -19.64 -12.02
CA GLU A 161 8.76 -18.92 -13.29
C GLU A 161 8.63 -17.39 -13.09
N TYR A 162 7.97 -16.98 -11.99
CA TYR A 162 7.68 -15.56 -11.70
C TYR A 162 8.41 -15.02 -10.46
N ALA A 163 9.12 -15.85 -9.69
CA ALA A 163 9.70 -15.49 -8.38
C ALA A 163 10.76 -14.38 -8.42
N SER A 164 11.29 -14.03 -9.59
CA SER A 164 12.31 -12.98 -9.73
C SER A 164 11.74 -11.62 -10.09
N GLN A 165 10.42 -11.51 -10.18
CA GLN A 165 9.79 -10.37 -10.77
C GLN A 165 8.65 -9.96 -9.86
N ASP A 166 8.48 -8.68 -9.56
CA ASP A 166 7.38 -8.21 -8.70
C ASP A 166 6.21 -7.73 -9.56
N PRO A 167 4.95 -7.88 -9.11
CA PRO A 167 3.78 -7.29 -9.75
C PRO A 167 3.91 -5.77 -9.85
N LEU A 168 3.13 -5.18 -10.76
CA LEU A 168 3.07 -3.74 -10.95
C LEU A 168 2.04 -3.11 -10.01
N ASP A 169 2.11 -1.81 -9.78
CA ASP A 169 1.15 -1.04 -9.00
C ASP A 169 0.87 0.31 -9.68
N TYR A 170 -0.13 1.04 -9.16
CA TYR A 170 -0.47 2.40 -9.54
C TYR A 170 -0.61 2.57 -11.06
N LEU A 171 -1.60 1.88 -11.63
CA LEU A 171 -1.93 2.02 -13.04
C LEU A 171 -2.68 3.34 -13.26
N SER A 172 -2.13 4.22 -14.09
CA SER A 172 -2.76 5.47 -14.48
C SER A 172 -2.95 5.49 -15.99
N CYS A 173 -4.16 5.78 -16.44
CA CYS A 173 -4.52 5.81 -17.86
C CYS A 173 -5.11 7.15 -18.26
N TYR A 174 -4.83 7.56 -19.49
CA TYR A 174 -5.35 8.77 -20.09
C TYR A 174 -5.95 8.44 -21.46
N SER A 175 -7.06 9.11 -21.78
CA SER A 175 -7.71 8.94 -23.08
C SER A 175 -6.88 9.62 -24.18
N ASN A 176 -6.68 8.91 -25.29
CA ASN A 176 -6.02 9.44 -26.48
C ASN A 176 -6.96 10.32 -27.34
N SER A 177 -8.20 10.56 -26.88
CA SER A 177 -9.10 11.51 -27.53
C SER A 177 -8.52 12.94 -27.50
N PRO A 178 -8.66 13.73 -28.59
CA PRO A 178 -8.22 15.13 -28.64
C PRO A 178 -8.76 15.98 -27.48
N ASP A 179 -9.94 15.66 -26.99
CA ASP A 179 -10.56 16.33 -25.84
C ASP A 179 -9.88 15.98 -24.51
N GLY A 180 -9.29 14.79 -24.40
CA GLY A 180 -8.48 14.37 -23.26
C GLY A 180 -7.15 15.12 -23.20
N ALA A 181 -6.50 15.31 -24.36
CA ALA A 181 -5.23 16.06 -24.46
C ALA A 181 -5.36 17.53 -23.99
N ARG A 182 -6.53 18.16 -24.20
CA ARG A 182 -6.79 19.54 -23.75
C ARG A 182 -6.87 19.72 -22.23
N ARG A 183 -7.24 18.68 -21.47
CA ARG A 183 -7.25 18.76 -19.98
C ARG A 183 -5.84 18.71 -19.38
N MET A 184 -4.84 18.24 -20.12
CA MET A 184 -3.47 18.08 -19.61
C MET A 184 -2.63 19.36 -19.60
N LEU A 185 -3.09 20.46 -20.23
CA LEU A 185 -2.40 21.75 -20.10
C LEU A 185 -2.54 22.40 -18.72
N HIS A 186 -3.37 21.82 -17.82
CA HIS A 186 -3.56 22.33 -16.45
C HIS A 186 -3.12 21.38 -15.34
N ALA A 187 -2.71 20.15 -15.64
CA ALA A 187 -2.29 19.16 -14.66
C ALA A 187 -0.96 18.53 -15.07
N GLY A 188 0.16 19.09 -14.60
CA GLY A 188 1.45 18.39 -14.56
C GLY A 188 2.38 18.63 -15.75
N SER A 189 3.06 19.78 -15.75
CA SER A 189 4.36 19.94 -16.41
C SER A 189 5.41 19.07 -15.72
N SER A 190 5.48 17.80 -16.10
CA SER A 190 6.68 16.95 -16.00
C SER A 190 6.61 15.88 -17.10
N ALA A 191 6.36 16.33 -18.33
CA ALA A 191 6.63 15.53 -19.51
C ALA A 191 8.12 15.68 -19.85
N SER A 192 8.89 14.63 -19.54
CA SER A 192 10.21 14.46 -20.13
C SER A 192 10.02 14.33 -21.64
N HIS A 193 10.59 15.27 -22.39
CA HIS A 193 10.64 15.27 -23.85
C HIS A 193 11.07 13.92 -24.41
N THR A 194 10.18 13.20 -25.09
CA THR A 194 10.57 12.29 -26.17
C THR A 194 10.77 13.13 -27.43
N LEU A 195 12.02 13.13 -27.91
CA LEU A 195 12.40 13.64 -29.22
C LEU A 195 11.66 12.88 -30.32
N ASN A 196 11.06 13.66 -31.22
CA ASN A 196 10.40 13.23 -32.45
C ASN A 196 11.26 12.23 -33.25
N THR A 197 10.64 11.14 -33.72
CA THR A 197 11.15 10.36 -34.85
C THR A 197 10.11 10.39 -35.97
N ALA A 198 10.26 11.36 -36.88
CA ALA A 198 9.64 11.32 -38.21
C ALA A 198 10.45 12.18 -39.20
N GLY A 199 11.18 11.51 -40.10
CA GLY A 199 11.43 11.94 -41.48
C GLY A 199 12.66 12.81 -41.78
N ALA A 200 13.72 12.19 -42.31
CA ALA A 200 14.44 12.70 -43.50
C ALA A 200 15.36 11.61 -44.08
N ALA A 201 15.16 11.31 -45.36
CA ALA A 201 16.11 10.61 -46.20
C ALA A 201 17.24 11.57 -46.63
N ALA A 202 18.45 11.01 -46.81
CA ALA A 202 19.48 11.35 -47.80
C ALA A 202 20.92 11.44 -47.21
N MET A 203 21.75 10.51 -47.71
CA MET A 203 23.19 10.60 -48.02
C MET A 203 24.22 10.81 -46.90
N GLY A 204 25.19 9.89 -46.88
CA GLY A 204 26.49 10.07 -46.23
C GLY A 204 27.12 8.73 -45.83
N GLU A 205 27.75 8.04 -46.77
CA GLU A 205 28.79 7.05 -46.47
C GLU A 205 29.93 7.75 -45.71
N GLU A 206 30.29 7.24 -44.53
CA GLU A 206 31.69 7.29 -44.08
C GLU A 206 31.97 6.08 -43.17
N GLU A 207 32.75 5.16 -43.72
CA GLU A 207 33.51 4.14 -42.99
C GLU A 207 34.44 4.81 -41.97
N GLY A 208 34.53 4.27 -40.75
CA GLY A 208 35.68 4.60 -39.90
C GLY A 208 35.54 4.37 -38.40
N ALA A 209 35.88 3.15 -37.99
CA ALA A 209 36.69 2.84 -36.80
C ALA A 209 36.12 3.04 -35.37
N HIS A 210 36.24 1.93 -34.63
CA HIS A 210 36.43 1.85 -33.18
C HIS A 210 35.46 2.59 -32.26
N ARG A 211 34.35 1.91 -31.91
CA ARG A 211 33.61 2.23 -30.68
C ARG A 211 33.89 1.18 -29.61
N GLU A 212 34.81 1.58 -28.74
CA GLU A 212 35.09 1.03 -27.43
C GLU A 212 33.78 0.67 -26.69
N LEU A 213 33.66 -0.59 -26.27
CA LEU A 213 32.63 -1.08 -25.36
C LEU A 213 32.84 -0.44 -23.98
N ARG A 214 32.46 0.83 -23.82
CA ARG A 214 32.32 1.44 -22.51
C ARG A 214 31.02 0.96 -21.89
N GLY A 215 31.15 -0.04 -21.02
CA GLY A 215 30.13 -0.37 -20.03
C GLY A 215 29.78 0.89 -19.23
N GLY A 216 28.64 1.49 -19.59
CA GLY A 216 28.05 2.59 -18.86
C GLY A 216 27.56 2.07 -17.52
N GLY A 217 28.42 2.17 -16.50
CA GLY A 217 28.04 2.00 -15.11
C GLY A 217 26.84 2.88 -14.82
N HIS A 218 25.69 2.23 -14.63
CA HIS A 218 24.48 2.87 -14.15
C HIS A 218 24.76 3.33 -12.73
N ALA A 219 25.24 4.57 -12.62
CA ALA A 219 25.34 5.28 -11.36
C ALA A 219 23.92 5.38 -10.79
N ARG A 220 23.63 4.40 -9.94
CA ARG A 220 22.52 4.25 -9.03
C ARG A 220 21.90 5.59 -8.59
N LYS A 221 20.91 6.09 -9.34
CA LYS A 221 19.84 6.92 -8.79
C LYS A 221 18.90 5.98 -8.01
N LEU A 222 19.38 5.53 -6.86
CA LEU A 222 18.63 4.72 -5.90
C LEU A 222 17.57 5.62 -5.26
N THR A 223 16.29 5.37 -5.56
CA THR A 223 15.06 5.62 -4.76
C THR A 223 13.86 6.05 -5.59
N ALA A 224 14.04 6.48 -6.85
CA ALA A 224 12.88 6.76 -7.69
C ALA A 224 12.15 5.44 -8.01
N PRO A 225 10.84 5.34 -7.75
CA PRO A 225 10.09 4.12 -8.07
C PRO A 225 10.20 3.85 -9.57
N LEU A 226 10.53 2.61 -9.94
CA LEU A 226 10.59 2.22 -11.35
C LEU A 226 9.23 2.45 -11.99
N ARG A 227 9.22 3.21 -13.08
CA ARG A 227 8.03 3.53 -13.89
C ARG A 227 8.17 2.94 -15.27
N GLY A 228 7.05 2.56 -15.85
CA GLY A 228 6.99 1.99 -17.19
C GLY A 228 5.64 2.28 -17.85
N ASP A 229 5.60 2.05 -19.15
CA ASP A 229 4.42 2.28 -19.97
C ASP A 229 3.79 0.95 -20.41
N VAL A 230 2.46 0.92 -20.46
CA VAL A 230 1.75 -0.20 -21.06
C VAL A 230 2.00 -0.17 -22.57
N ASN A 231 2.44 -1.29 -23.13
CA ASN A 231 2.68 -1.48 -24.56
C ASN A 231 1.36 -1.46 -25.35
N THR A 232 0.82 -0.25 -25.49
CA THR A 232 -0.41 0.08 -26.21
C THR A 232 -0.06 0.48 -27.64
N PRO A 233 -0.78 -0.02 -28.64
CA PRO A 233 -0.57 0.45 -30.01
C PRO A 233 -1.08 1.90 -30.15
N PRO A 234 -0.58 2.68 -31.14
CA PRO A 234 -0.94 4.10 -31.30
C PRO A 234 -2.44 4.38 -31.44
N GLU A 235 -3.20 3.42 -31.99
CA GLU A 235 -4.66 3.49 -32.16
C GLU A 235 -5.46 3.13 -30.90
N SER A 236 -4.79 2.75 -29.81
CA SER A 236 -5.44 2.43 -28.55
C SER A 236 -6.25 3.64 -28.04
N PRO A 237 -7.48 3.44 -27.53
CA PRO A 237 -8.30 4.53 -26.98
C PRO A 237 -7.66 5.18 -25.74
N TYR A 238 -6.74 4.47 -25.09
CA TYR A 238 -6.02 4.90 -23.91
C TYR A 238 -4.53 4.59 -24.02
N SER A 239 -3.74 5.43 -23.36
CA SER A 239 -2.35 5.14 -23.03
C SER A 239 -2.21 5.14 -21.51
N CYS A 240 -1.41 4.22 -20.99
CA CYS A 240 -1.33 3.94 -19.57
C CYS A 240 0.12 3.81 -19.11
N ALA A 241 0.40 4.26 -17.90
CA ALA A 241 1.66 4.09 -17.21
C ALA A 241 1.44 3.40 -15.86
N PHE A 242 2.48 2.78 -15.33
CA PHE A 242 2.48 2.09 -14.05
C PHE A 242 3.80 2.28 -13.31
N ARG A 243 3.85 1.79 -12.06
CA ARG A 243 5.10 1.65 -11.29
C ARG A 243 5.31 0.21 -10.84
N LEU A 244 6.52 -0.11 -10.37
CA LEU A 244 6.77 -1.35 -9.65
C LEU A 244 5.93 -1.39 -8.36
N GLY A 245 5.22 -2.49 -8.12
CA GLY A 245 4.38 -2.67 -6.95
C GLY A 245 5.10 -3.27 -5.76
N GLU A 246 4.48 -3.12 -4.59
CA GLU A 246 4.99 -3.63 -3.31
C GLU A 246 4.34 -4.96 -2.91
N CYS A 247 3.27 -5.39 -3.60
CA CYS A 247 2.66 -6.69 -3.31
C CYS A 247 3.54 -7.81 -3.88
N THR A 248 3.54 -8.96 -3.24
CA THR A 248 4.21 -10.14 -3.80
C THR A 248 3.32 -10.78 -4.87
N TYR A 249 3.88 -11.70 -5.66
CA TYR A 249 3.09 -12.51 -6.60
C TYR A 249 2.02 -13.39 -5.93
N ASP A 250 2.06 -13.54 -4.59
CA ASP A 250 1.00 -14.20 -3.84
C ASP A 250 -0.27 -13.33 -3.73
N GLY A 251 -0.20 -12.05 -4.05
CA GLY A 251 -1.32 -11.13 -4.07
C GLY A 251 -1.47 -10.29 -2.79
N PRO A 252 -2.60 -9.56 -2.66
CA PRO A 252 -3.76 -9.58 -3.56
C PRO A 252 -3.46 -8.94 -4.93
N LEU A 253 -3.84 -9.63 -6.02
CA LEU A 253 -3.72 -9.14 -7.39
C LEU A 253 -5.07 -8.66 -7.92
N VAL A 254 -5.05 -7.70 -8.86
CA VAL A 254 -6.24 -7.13 -9.48
C VAL A 254 -6.95 -8.15 -10.36
N GLY A 255 -8.23 -8.37 -10.08
CA GLY A 255 -9.16 -9.04 -10.97
C GLY A 255 -10.21 -8.08 -11.51
N ILE A 256 -10.59 -8.25 -12.78
CA ILE A 256 -11.68 -7.49 -13.39
C ILE A 256 -12.69 -8.40 -14.07
N GLU A 257 -13.93 -7.90 -14.15
CA GLU A 257 -15.01 -8.46 -14.93
C GLU A 257 -15.44 -7.43 -15.96
N CYS A 258 -15.47 -7.85 -17.22
CA CYS A 258 -15.90 -7.04 -18.35
C CYS A 258 -17.25 -7.52 -18.91
N SER A 259 -18.01 -6.62 -19.51
CA SER A 259 -19.31 -6.94 -20.09
C SER A 259 -19.68 -6.00 -21.24
N MET A 260 -20.44 -6.52 -22.20
CA MET A 260 -21.05 -5.71 -23.27
C MET A 260 -22.36 -5.07 -22.82
N THR A 261 -22.98 -5.62 -21.77
CA THR A 261 -24.20 -5.11 -21.14
C THR A 261 -23.88 -4.54 -19.78
N GLU A 262 -24.67 -3.57 -19.35
CA GLU A 262 -24.51 -2.98 -18.02
C GLU A 262 -24.57 -4.05 -16.93
N PHE A 263 -23.74 -3.92 -15.91
CA PHE A 263 -23.78 -4.85 -14.79
C PHE A 263 -25.10 -4.68 -14.04
N PRO A 264 -25.69 -5.76 -13.51
CA PRO A 264 -26.73 -5.59 -12.51
C PRO A 264 -26.15 -4.76 -11.36
N PRO A 265 -26.97 -3.94 -10.67
CA PRO A 265 -26.55 -3.21 -9.49
C PRO A 265 -25.77 -4.14 -8.57
N ALA A 266 -24.62 -3.66 -8.07
CA ALA A 266 -23.86 -4.44 -7.11
C ALA A 266 -24.81 -4.90 -5.99
N PRO A 267 -24.73 -6.17 -5.55
CA PRO A 267 -25.50 -6.59 -4.38
C PRO A 267 -25.24 -5.57 -3.27
N PRO A 268 -26.28 -5.14 -2.53
CA PRO A 268 -26.06 -4.24 -1.41
C PRO A 268 -24.97 -4.84 -0.53
N PRO A 269 -24.03 -4.03 0.00
CA PRO A 269 -22.98 -4.52 0.87
C PRO A 269 -23.63 -5.39 1.96
N PRO A 270 -23.05 -6.56 2.28
CA PRO A 270 -23.62 -7.43 3.29
C PRO A 270 -23.92 -6.61 4.54
N PRO A 271 -25.08 -6.78 5.18
CA PRO A 271 -25.44 -5.99 6.35
C PRO A 271 -24.28 -6.07 7.34
N SER A 272 -23.78 -4.90 7.76
CA SER A 272 -22.67 -4.83 8.69
C SER A 272 -22.95 -5.78 9.86
N PRO A 273 -21.98 -6.63 10.26
CA PRO A 273 -22.21 -7.60 11.33
C PRO A 273 -22.81 -6.88 12.55
N PRO A 274 -23.81 -7.47 13.24
CA PRO A 274 -24.69 -6.78 14.19
C PRO A 274 -24.02 -6.19 15.45
N ASN A 275 -22.69 -6.26 15.55
CA ASN A 275 -21.89 -5.34 16.32
C ASN A 275 -20.55 -5.22 15.60
N PRO A 276 -20.09 -4.01 15.21
CA PRO A 276 -18.66 -3.85 15.00
C PRO A 276 -17.97 -4.33 16.29
N PRO A 277 -16.82 -5.01 16.20
CA PRO A 277 -15.96 -5.20 17.37
C PRO A 277 -15.86 -3.86 18.11
N PRO A 278 -15.81 -3.84 19.45
CA PRO A 278 -15.49 -2.62 20.19
C PRO A 278 -14.37 -1.89 19.46
N ALA A 279 -14.53 -0.57 19.25
CA ALA A 279 -13.50 0.22 18.61
C ALA A 279 -12.14 -0.18 19.21
N PRO A 280 -11.10 -0.43 18.38
CA PRO A 280 -9.80 -0.80 18.90
C PRO A 280 -9.41 0.18 20.02
N PRO A 281 -8.73 -0.30 21.08
CA PRO A 281 -8.29 0.55 22.17
C PRO A 281 -7.64 1.83 21.61
N PRO A 282 -7.81 2.97 22.30
CA PRO A 282 -7.40 4.26 21.76
C PRO A 282 -5.92 4.24 21.38
N LYS A 283 -5.63 4.72 20.16
CA LYS A 283 -4.37 5.26 19.61
C LYS A 283 -3.13 4.99 20.48
N SER A 284 -2.13 4.30 19.93
CA SER A 284 -0.83 4.08 20.58
C SER A 284 -0.41 5.28 21.42
N GLY A 285 -0.48 5.17 22.75
CA GLY A 285 -0.18 6.28 23.68
C GLY A 285 1.27 6.76 23.65
N LYS A 286 2.09 6.18 22.77
CA LYS A 286 3.52 6.42 22.61
C LYS A 286 3.88 7.19 21.34
N ILE A 287 2.91 7.48 20.47
CA ILE A 287 3.10 8.33 19.29
C ILE A 287 1.89 9.25 19.13
N ARG A 288 2.12 10.47 18.65
CA ARG A 288 1.05 11.35 18.20
C ARG A 288 1.43 11.99 16.87
N LEU A 289 0.46 12.03 15.98
CA LEU A 289 0.52 12.79 14.73
C LEU A 289 -0.36 14.02 14.88
N ILE A 290 0.21 15.19 14.59
CA ILE A 290 -0.44 16.50 14.73
C ILE A 290 -0.50 17.14 13.34
N GLY A 291 -1.71 17.47 12.87
CA GLY A 291 -1.92 17.95 11.50
C GLY A 291 -1.93 16.83 10.45
N GLY A 292 -2.22 17.21 9.20
CA GLY A 292 -2.31 16.30 8.05
C GLY A 292 -3.74 15.93 7.65
N SER A 293 -3.94 15.44 6.42
CA SER A 293 -5.28 15.28 5.81
C SER A 293 -6.26 14.34 6.54
N TYR A 294 -5.77 13.51 7.47
CA TYR A 294 -6.57 12.47 8.14
C TYR A 294 -6.39 12.43 9.66
N MET A 295 -5.74 13.44 10.24
CA MET A 295 -5.47 13.49 11.68
C MET A 295 -6.22 14.64 12.35
N PRO A 296 -6.57 14.48 13.65
CA PRO A 296 -7.20 15.57 14.38
C PRO A 296 -6.21 16.72 14.65
N GLY A 297 -6.70 17.94 14.48
CA GLY A 297 -5.95 19.18 14.67
C GLY A 297 -5.34 19.68 13.36
N ASP A 298 -5.24 21.00 13.24
CA ASP A 298 -4.52 21.63 12.14
C ASP A 298 -3.02 21.69 12.46
N ILE A 299 -2.18 21.62 11.43
CA ILE A 299 -0.76 21.93 11.58
C ILE A 299 -0.61 23.40 11.97
N GLU A 300 0.32 23.72 12.87
CA GLU A 300 0.47 25.10 13.33
C GLU A 300 0.86 26.03 12.17
N PRO A 301 0.25 27.23 12.05
CA PRO A 301 0.42 28.08 10.86
C PRO A 301 1.85 28.55 10.58
N ASN A 302 2.75 28.53 11.57
CA ASN A 302 4.16 28.91 11.38
C ASN A 302 5.05 27.74 10.95
N LEU A 303 4.53 26.51 10.91
CA LEU A 303 5.17 25.39 10.23
C LEU A 303 4.77 25.35 8.75
N CYS A 304 3.55 25.80 8.46
CA CYS A 304 2.96 25.80 7.13
C CYS A 304 2.61 27.22 6.68
N ASN A 305 3.49 27.86 5.90
CA ASN A 305 3.20 29.19 5.35
C ASN A 305 2.06 29.11 4.32
N ALA A 306 0.82 29.31 4.79
CA ALA A 306 -0.39 29.32 3.96
C ALA A 306 -0.40 30.40 2.85
N GLY A 307 0.56 31.34 2.87
CA GLY A 307 0.67 32.42 1.90
C GLY A 307 1.65 32.19 0.75
N SER A 308 2.39 31.08 0.70
CA SER A 308 3.17 30.74 -0.49
C SER A 308 2.30 29.90 -1.42
N ASP A 309 1.99 30.43 -2.61
CA ASP A 309 1.21 29.80 -3.69
C ASP A 309 1.78 28.45 -4.21
N VAL A 310 2.78 27.88 -3.53
CA VAL A 310 3.59 26.78 -4.04
C VAL A 310 3.16 25.42 -3.49
N TRP A 311 2.39 25.30 -2.38
CA TRP A 311 2.12 23.96 -1.82
C TRP A 311 0.74 23.78 -1.16
N PRO A 312 -0.28 23.30 -1.91
CA PRO A 312 -1.45 22.62 -1.30
C PRO A 312 -1.06 21.39 -0.46
N ASP A 313 0.14 20.84 -0.65
CA ASP A 313 0.55 19.59 -0.01
C ASP A 313 0.89 19.74 1.48
N CYS A 314 1.13 20.96 1.95
CA CYS A 314 1.45 21.23 3.34
C CYS A 314 0.34 20.77 4.31
N GLN A 315 -0.92 20.84 3.87
CA GLN A 315 -2.08 20.32 4.63
C GLN A 315 -2.12 18.79 4.67
N GLY A 316 -1.36 18.11 3.81
CA GLY A 316 -1.26 16.67 3.78
C GLY A 316 -0.47 16.11 4.94
N PHE A 317 0.65 16.74 5.28
CA PHE A 317 1.63 16.19 6.21
C PHE A 317 1.31 16.54 7.67
N GLY A 318 1.54 15.61 8.57
CA GLY A 318 1.52 15.81 10.01
C GLY A 318 2.92 15.84 10.61
N ARG A 319 3.09 16.51 11.74
CA ARG A 319 4.27 16.39 12.59
C ARG A 319 4.21 15.09 13.38
N VAL A 320 5.33 14.37 13.44
CA VAL A 320 5.47 13.18 14.30
C VAL A 320 6.06 13.57 15.64
N GLU A 321 5.40 13.15 16.72
CA GLU A 321 5.99 13.20 18.05
C GLU A 321 5.93 11.84 18.73
N VAL A 322 7.01 11.50 19.42
CA VAL A 322 7.20 10.22 20.09
C VAL A 322 7.32 10.43 21.59
N GLN A 323 6.74 9.51 22.35
CA GLN A 323 6.95 9.46 23.79
C GLN A 323 8.26 8.74 24.08
N VAL A 324 9.20 9.45 24.72
CA VAL A 324 10.55 8.97 25.04
C VAL A 324 10.94 9.38 26.47
N PRO A 325 11.80 8.61 27.16
CA PRO A 325 12.34 9.04 28.45
C PRO A 325 13.36 10.17 28.26
N ASP A 326 13.28 11.20 29.10
CA ASP A 326 14.32 12.21 29.23
C ASP A 326 15.54 11.69 30.02
N ALA A 327 16.57 12.52 30.20
CA ALA A 327 17.76 12.15 30.97
C ALA A 327 17.47 11.80 32.44
N GLY A 328 16.33 12.24 32.99
CA GLY A 328 15.85 11.89 34.33
C GLY A 328 14.93 10.67 34.37
N GLY A 329 14.65 10.04 33.23
CA GLY A 329 13.72 8.91 33.09
C GLY A 329 12.24 9.30 33.04
N ASN A 330 11.90 10.58 33.00
CA ASN A 330 10.51 11.03 32.85
C ASN A 330 10.08 10.89 31.39
N LEU A 331 8.85 10.42 31.15
CA LEU A 331 8.31 10.35 29.80
C LEU A 331 7.92 11.75 29.31
N ILE A 332 8.52 12.17 28.21
CA ILE A 332 8.24 13.43 27.52
C ILE A 332 7.73 13.15 26.10
N TRP A 333 7.01 14.11 25.53
CA TRP A 333 6.72 14.13 24.09
C TRP A 333 7.85 14.88 23.39
N ALA A 334 8.53 14.20 22.48
CA ALA A 334 9.63 14.76 21.72
C ALA A 334 9.26 14.79 20.22
N PRO A 335 9.41 15.92 19.51
CA PRO A 335 9.29 15.94 18.07
C PRO A 335 10.39 15.07 17.45
N LEU A 336 10.03 14.33 16.42
CA LEU A 336 10.97 13.47 15.71
C LEU A 336 11.77 14.29 14.70
N CYS A 337 13.10 14.16 14.75
CA CYS A 337 14.01 14.72 13.76
C CYS A 337 14.07 13.83 12.51
N PRO A 338 14.32 14.41 11.32
CA PRO A 338 14.47 13.62 10.11
C PRO A 338 15.67 12.66 10.20
N ALA A 339 15.48 11.43 9.72
CA ALA A 339 16.56 10.47 9.53
C ALA A 339 17.37 10.83 8.28
N PHE A 340 18.70 10.63 8.29
CA PHE A 340 19.60 11.07 7.20
C PHE A 340 20.03 9.99 6.22
N ASP A 341 19.64 8.73 6.46
CA ASP A 341 20.24 7.58 5.77
C ASP A 341 19.33 6.92 4.72
N GLY A 342 18.31 7.62 4.22
CA GLY A 342 17.43 7.11 3.16
C GLY A 342 16.29 6.20 3.65
N ASP A 343 16.14 6.08 4.96
CA ASP A 343 15.12 5.26 5.63
C ASP A 343 13.83 6.01 5.96
N GLU A 344 13.65 7.25 5.48
CA GLU A 344 12.53 8.12 5.83
C GLU A 344 11.18 7.48 5.52
N SER A 345 11.08 6.74 4.40
CA SER A 345 9.85 6.04 4.02
C SER A 345 9.50 4.91 5.00
N PHE A 346 10.49 4.17 5.51
CA PHE A 346 10.27 3.12 6.50
C PHE A 346 9.90 3.71 7.86
N VAL A 347 10.59 4.77 8.29
CA VAL A 347 10.26 5.48 9.54
C VAL A 347 8.84 6.05 9.47
N ALA A 348 8.47 6.66 8.35
CA ALA A 348 7.14 7.18 8.11
C ALA A 348 6.08 6.06 8.14
N ASP A 349 6.39 4.89 7.58
CA ASP A 349 5.49 3.73 7.56
C ASP A 349 5.28 3.16 8.97
N VAL A 350 6.36 2.99 9.75
CA VAL A 350 6.28 2.60 11.18
C VAL A 350 5.48 3.65 11.97
N ALA A 351 5.73 4.94 11.76
CA ALA A 351 5.01 6.02 12.43
C ALA A 351 3.51 6.01 12.11
N CYS A 352 3.12 5.89 10.83
CA CYS A 352 1.72 5.81 10.43
C CYS A 352 1.06 4.56 11.03
N LYS A 353 1.66 3.38 10.88
CA LYS A 353 1.13 2.12 11.44
C LYS A 353 0.91 2.20 12.95
N GLN A 354 1.88 2.77 13.66
CA GLN A 354 1.80 2.93 15.10
C GLN A 354 0.72 3.93 15.50
N ALA A 355 0.61 5.06 14.80
CA ALA A 355 -0.39 6.10 15.10
C ALA A 355 -1.84 5.63 14.88
N PHE A 356 -2.04 4.74 13.91
CA PHE A 356 -3.35 4.13 13.62
C PHE A 356 -3.60 2.82 14.39
N ASP A 357 -2.69 2.41 15.28
CA ASP A 357 -2.77 1.17 16.07
C ASP A 357 -3.11 -0.05 15.20
N TRP A 358 -2.23 -0.35 14.24
CA TRP A 358 -2.47 -1.38 13.23
C TRP A 358 -1.69 -2.71 13.42
N PRO A 359 -1.76 -3.41 14.57
CA PRO A 359 -1.13 -4.72 14.69
C PRO A 359 -1.97 -5.88 14.08
N ASP A 360 -3.31 -5.76 13.99
CA ASP A 360 -4.19 -6.94 13.80
C ASP A 360 -5.16 -6.90 12.60
N LYS A 361 -5.02 -5.96 11.66
CA LYS A 361 -5.84 -5.90 10.44
C LYS A 361 -4.97 -6.09 9.19
N PRO A 362 -5.51 -6.57 8.05
CA PRO A 362 -4.75 -6.59 6.80
C PRO A 362 -4.16 -5.19 6.57
N LYS A 363 -2.83 -5.10 6.40
CA LYS A 363 -2.10 -3.83 6.23
C LYS A 363 -2.88 -2.97 5.23
N PRO A 364 -3.39 -1.77 5.59
CA PRO A 364 -3.88 -0.90 4.56
C PRO A 364 -2.64 -0.47 3.77
N SER A 365 -2.79 -0.38 2.46
CA SER A 365 -1.76 0.26 1.66
C SER A 365 -1.74 1.72 2.08
N PHE A 366 -0.75 2.10 2.88
CA PHE A 366 -0.53 3.50 3.20
C PHE A 366 0.25 4.11 2.04
N PHE A 367 -0.24 5.20 1.46
CA PHE A 367 0.67 6.07 0.71
C PHE A 367 1.46 6.85 1.75
N VAL A 368 2.67 6.36 2.01
CA VAL A 368 3.61 6.96 2.94
C VAL A 368 4.62 7.74 2.10
N SER A 369 4.65 9.05 2.30
CA SER A 369 5.72 9.88 1.77
C SER A 369 6.40 10.54 2.94
N GLY A 370 7.64 10.13 3.22
CA GLY A 370 8.64 11.02 3.80
C GLY A 370 9.32 11.66 2.60
N ASN A 371 8.78 12.75 2.05
CA ASN A 371 9.31 13.30 0.81
C ASN A 371 10.73 13.86 1.06
N PRO A 372 11.81 13.27 0.51
CA PRO A 372 13.16 13.76 0.73
C PRO A 372 13.41 15.11 0.02
N LEU A 373 12.52 15.52 -0.90
CA LEU A 373 12.59 16.79 -1.61
C LEU A 373 11.89 17.95 -0.88
N LEU A 374 11.09 17.64 0.15
CA LEU A 374 10.57 18.65 1.06
C LEU A 374 11.41 18.58 2.33
N PRO A 375 12.20 19.62 2.66
CA PRO A 375 13.01 19.61 3.87
C PRO A 375 12.08 19.75 5.08
N GLY A 376 11.45 18.65 5.51
CA GLY A 376 10.60 18.54 6.70
C GLY A 376 9.71 19.75 7.02
N TRP A 377 9.43 19.93 8.31
CA TRP A 377 8.90 21.19 8.83
C TRP A 377 10.05 22.06 9.32
N THR A 378 10.25 23.26 8.76
CA THR A 378 11.28 24.18 9.26
C THR A 378 10.97 24.58 10.69
N ILE A 379 11.94 24.42 11.58
CA ILE A 379 11.82 24.78 13.00
C ILE A 379 11.92 26.31 13.10
N PRO A 380 10.89 27.00 13.63
CA PRO A 380 10.93 28.45 13.82
C PRO A 380 12.06 28.84 14.78
N THR A 381 12.93 29.75 14.37
CA THR A 381 14.04 30.25 15.22
C THR A 381 13.68 31.50 16.02
N SER A 382 12.65 32.22 15.58
CA SER A 382 12.19 33.44 16.24
C SER A 382 11.33 33.11 17.47
N PRO A 383 11.39 33.92 18.55
CA PRO A 383 10.51 33.75 19.69
C PRO A 383 9.04 33.73 19.26
N VAL A 384 8.32 32.73 19.73
CA VAL A 384 6.93 32.50 19.36
C VAL A 384 6.03 33.26 20.33
N THR A 385 5.35 34.29 19.84
CA THR A 385 4.46 35.15 20.64
C THR A 385 2.99 34.75 20.55
N ASN A 386 2.61 33.97 19.54
CA ASN A 386 1.25 33.49 19.32
C ASN A 386 1.10 32.06 19.86
N ALA A 387 0.12 31.82 20.75
CA ALA A 387 -0.13 30.51 21.33
C ALA A 387 -0.61 29.45 20.30
N ALA A 388 -1.11 29.87 19.13
CA ALA A 388 -1.49 28.96 18.04
C ALA A 388 -0.30 28.51 17.18
N TYR A 389 0.89 29.07 17.41
CA TYR A 389 2.09 28.76 16.65
C TYR A 389 2.90 27.67 17.36
N PHE A 390 3.56 26.83 16.58
CA PHE A 390 4.49 25.85 17.09
C PHE A 390 5.64 26.56 17.80
N ASN A 391 5.83 26.23 19.08
CA ASN A 391 6.85 26.82 19.93
C ASN A 391 7.92 25.75 20.27
N PRO A 392 9.11 25.79 19.66
CA PRO A 392 10.15 24.80 19.95
C PRO A 392 10.63 24.85 21.40
N ALA A 393 10.55 26.02 22.06
CA ALA A 393 10.95 26.17 23.46
C ALA A 393 9.97 25.53 24.45
N ALA A 394 8.79 25.08 24.00
CA ALA A 394 7.85 24.32 24.82
C ALA A 394 8.27 22.86 25.01
N TYR A 395 9.22 22.37 24.21
CA TYR A 395 9.71 21.00 24.27
C TYR A 395 10.99 20.92 25.10
N THR A 396 11.04 19.95 25.99
CA THR A 396 12.22 19.66 26.81
C THR A 396 13.17 18.66 26.15
N GLY A 397 12.74 18.03 25.05
CA GLY A 397 13.57 17.11 24.29
C GLY A 397 13.09 16.89 22.86
N TRP A 398 14.01 16.41 22.04
CA TRP A 398 13.86 16.12 20.62
C TRP A 398 14.43 14.73 20.35
N ALA A 399 13.75 13.93 19.54
CA ALA A 399 14.15 12.54 19.30
C ALA A 399 14.75 12.39 17.91
N SER A 400 15.88 11.69 17.80
CA SER A 400 16.49 11.29 16.53
C SER A 400 16.64 9.78 16.50
N ILE A 401 16.41 9.15 15.34
CA ILE A 401 16.72 7.73 15.14
C ILE A 401 18.20 7.62 14.79
N VAL A 402 18.95 6.86 15.59
CA VAL A 402 20.41 6.68 15.43
C VAL A 402 20.79 5.23 15.10
N GLY A 403 19.81 4.33 15.02
CA GLY A 403 20.02 2.90 14.77
C GLY A 403 18.74 2.09 14.90
N GLY A 404 18.90 0.76 14.95
CA GLY A 404 17.81 -0.21 14.88
C GLY A 404 17.51 -0.65 13.44
N ASP A 405 16.70 -1.71 13.32
CA ASP A 405 16.24 -2.23 12.02
C ASP A 405 14.82 -1.71 11.74
N VAL A 406 14.75 -0.63 10.95
CA VAL A 406 13.49 0.01 10.54
C VAL A 406 12.57 -0.91 9.74
N THR A 407 13.11 -1.99 9.14
CA THR A 407 12.31 -2.93 8.33
C THR A 407 11.54 -3.92 9.17
N THR A 408 11.97 -4.17 10.41
CA THR A 408 11.36 -5.13 11.34
C THR A 408 10.69 -4.48 12.53
N ALA A 409 11.00 -3.22 12.84
CA ALA A 409 10.38 -2.47 13.93
C ALA A 409 8.85 -2.35 13.76
N LEU A 410 8.12 -2.69 14.82
CA LEU A 410 6.67 -2.53 14.90
C LEU A 410 6.26 -1.19 15.51
N SER A 411 7.20 -0.50 16.15
CA SER A 411 7.02 0.82 16.75
C SER A 411 8.32 1.64 16.69
N LEU A 412 8.21 2.96 16.70
CA LEU A 412 9.37 3.84 16.73
C LEU A 412 10.22 3.64 18.00
N GLN A 413 9.62 3.14 19.10
CA GLN A 413 10.33 2.83 20.34
C GLN A 413 11.19 1.57 20.28
N GLU A 414 11.05 0.74 19.25
CA GLU A 414 11.92 -0.42 19.01
C GLU A 414 13.21 -0.03 18.26
N LEU A 415 13.29 1.21 17.77
CA LEU A 415 14.48 1.77 17.15
C LEU A 415 15.41 2.39 18.20
N ASP A 416 16.68 2.54 17.86
CA ASP A 416 17.62 3.23 18.73
C ASP A 416 17.35 4.74 18.63
N LEU A 417 16.68 5.29 19.64
CA LEU A 417 16.35 6.71 19.72
C LEU A 417 17.37 7.46 20.59
N GLN A 418 17.93 8.54 20.06
CA GLN A 418 18.70 9.53 20.81
C GLN A 418 17.82 10.74 21.15
N VAL A 419 17.78 11.14 22.42
CA VAL A 419 17.04 12.32 22.87
C VAL A 419 18.00 13.47 23.18
N THR A 420 17.79 14.64 22.59
CA THR A 420 18.58 15.86 22.81
C THR A 420 17.73 16.98 23.40
N THR A 421 18.33 17.88 24.18
CA THR A 421 17.63 19.09 24.67
C THR A 421 17.58 20.20 23.62
N GLU A 422 18.44 20.15 22.62
CA GLU A 422 18.48 21.09 21.51
C GLU A 422 17.58 20.62 20.36
N PRO A 423 16.96 21.55 19.61
CA PRO A 423 16.20 21.22 18.41
C PRO A 423 17.02 20.44 17.38
N CYS A 424 16.31 19.80 16.43
CA CYS A 424 16.94 18.99 15.39
C CYS A 424 18.09 19.76 14.71
N PRO A 425 19.32 19.20 14.64
CA PRO A 425 20.50 19.92 14.15
C PRO A 425 20.36 20.49 12.74
N THR A 426 19.46 19.93 11.94
CA THR A 426 19.20 20.40 10.56
C THR A 426 18.22 21.55 10.46
N GLY A 427 17.58 21.94 11.57
CA GLY A 427 16.53 22.94 11.56
C GLY A 427 15.21 22.44 10.97
N TYR A 428 15.04 21.13 10.80
CA TYR A 428 13.82 20.53 10.27
C TYR A 428 13.27 19.44 11.20
N MET A 429 11.95 19.31 11.28
CA MET A 429 11.26 18.18 11.91
C MET A 429 10.80 17.18 10.86
N PHE A 430 10.70 15.93 11.27
CA PHE A 430 10.13 14.87 10.46
C PHE A 430 8.64 15.13 10.21
N ALA A 431 8.27 15.12 8.93
CA ALA A 431 6.91 15.32 8.46
C ALA A 431 6.44 14.03 7.79
N VAL A 432 5.23 13.58 8.11
CA VAL A 432 4.68 12.35 7.54
C VAL A 432 3.33 12.59 6.89
N TYR A 433 3.16 12.08 5.68
CA TYR A 433 1.85 11.94 5.05
C TYR A 433 1.34 10.52 5.32
N CYS A 434 0.25 10.40 6.08
CA CYS A 434 -0.42 9.12 6.29
C CYS A 434 -1.78 9.15 5.59
N GLN A 435 -1.86 8.52 4.42
CA GLN A 435 -3.14 8.29 3.73
C GLN A 435 -3.47 6.82 3.72
N ILE A 436 -4.66 6.48 4.23
CA ILE A 436 -5.23 5.15 4.11
C ILE A 436 -5.76 5.03 2.68
N SER A 437 -5.16 4.18 1.85
CA SER A 437 -5.81 3.75 0.62
C SER A 437 -6.98 2.84 1.02
N MET A 438 -8.21 3.28 0.74
CA MET A 438 -9.42 2.47 0.99
C MET A 438 -9.59 1.38 -0.06
#